data_AF-A0A930DQ49-F1
#
_entry.id   AF-A0A930DQ49-F1
#
_cell.length_a   1.000
_cell.length_b   1.000
_cell.length_c   1.000
_cell.angle_alpha   90.00
_cell.angle_beta   90.00
_cell.angle_gamma   90.00
#
_symmetry.space_group_name_H-M   'P 1'
#
loop_
_entity.id
_entity.type
_entity.pdbx_description
1 polymer ?
#
loop_
_entity_poly.entity_id
_entity_poly.type
_entity_poly.pdbx_seq_one_letter_code
_entity_poly.pdbx_strand_id
1 'polypeptide(L)'
;VNMVGCNNPKVLYEKCIIDVANALLRNNILILTNGCASFPLMKMGYCNISGQRHCGANLKEFLGADLPPVWHVGECIDNTRSTGIFAGIAGVEGKKIQEMPYAFTSPEWSNEKGIDASLGFRLMGVNSYHCVEAQIHGSKNVIEFLKEGTRETLGSVMYVDTDPDKLGEKIVADIIEKRKALGWVVPKEIVHKELTGEELLAQISVKVKKAE
;
A
#
# COMPACT_ATOMS: atom_id res chain seq x y z
N VAL A 1 -2.22 -6.85 1.41
CA VAL A 1 -1.64 -5.88 0.44
C VAL A 1 -0.33 -6.41 -0.07
N ASN A 2 -0.07 -6.30 -1.37
CA ASN A 2 1.24 -6.65 -1.94
C ASN A 2 2.10 -5.37 -2.03
N MET A 3 3.14 -5.28 -1.21
CA MET A 3 4.06 -4.15 -1.10
C MET A 3 5.40 -4.49 -1.73
N VAL A 4 5.71 -3.77 -2.80
CA VAL A 4 6.84 -4.09 -3.66
C VAL A 4 7.61 -2.84 -4.01
N GLY A 5 8.56 -2.97 -4.91
CA GLY A 5 9.17 -1.84 -5.59
C GLY A 5 10.67 -1.75 -5.38
N CYS A 6 11.21 -0.68 -5.94
CA CYS A 6 12.61 -0.32 -5.85
C CYS A 6 12.77 0.79 -4.78
N ASN A 7 13.87 1.55 -4.87
CA ASN A 7 14.02 2.82 -4.18
C ASN A 7 14.14 3.93 -5.21
N ASN A 8 13.72 5.13 -4.83
CA ASN A 8 13.77 6.31 -5.69
C ASN A 8 14.47 7.47 -4.97
N PRO A 9 15.53 8.07 -5.55
CA PRO A 9 16.28 9.14 -4.89
C PRO A 9 15.49 10.45 -4.73
N LYS A 10 14.28 10.56 -5.32
CA LYS A 10 13.38 11.70 -5.12
C LYS A 10 12.71 11.71 -3.74
N VAL A 11 12.72 10.59 -3.03
CA VAL A 11 12.17 10.44 -1.67
C VAL A 11 13.24 9.93 -0.73
N LEU A 12 13.01 10.05 0.58
CA LEU A 12 13.96 9.55 1.57
C LEU A 12 14.07 8.03 1.46
N TYR A 13 15.29 7.55 1.24
CA TYR A 13 15.60 6.14 0.98
C TYR A 13 14.92 5.22 2.01
N GLU A 14 14.08 4.30 1.53
CA GLU A 14 13.35 3.28 2.30
C GLU A 14 12.27 3.79 3.27
N LYS A 15 12.14 5.11 3.46
CA LYS A 15 11.22 5.69 4.45
C LYS A 15 9.76 5.53 4.05
N CYS A 16 9.43 5.75 2.77
CA CYS A 16 8.05 5.64 2.30
C CYS A 16 7.55 4.19 2.42
N ILE A 17 8.42 3.20 2.17
CA ILE A 17 8.08 1.78 2.39
C ILE A 17 7.70 1.52 3.84
N ILE A 18 8.52 1.99 4.79
CA ILE A 18 8.30 1.79 6.22
C ILE A 18 7.04 2.52 6.71
N ASP A 19 6.80 3.74 6.26
CA ASP A 19 5.65 4.54 6.67
C ASP A 19 4.34 3.95 6.16
N VAL A 20 4.28 3.56 4.88
CA VAL A 20 3.12 2.85 4.33
C VAL A 20 2.91 1.53 5.08
N ALA A 21 3.98 0.79 5.40
CA ALA A 21 3.85 -0.47 6.14
C ALA A 21 3.25 -0.24 7.54
N ASN A 22 3.72 0.77 8.27
CA ASN A 22 3.15 1.11 9.57
C ASN A 22 1.67 1.50 9.48
N ALA A 23 1.29 2.27 8.45
CA ALA A 23 -0.11 2.64 8.22
C ALA A 23 -1.02 1.44 7.95
N LEU A 24 -0.54 0.46 7.19
CA LEU A 24 -1.26 -0.77 6.92
C LEU A 24 -1.34 -1.66 8.18
N LEU A 25 -0.23 -1.88 8.87
CA LEU A 25 -0.17 -2.79 10.02
C LEU A 25 -1.00 -2.29 11.20
N ARG A 26 -0.95 -1.00 11.53
CA ARG A 26 -1.79 -0.42 12.60
C ARG A 26 -3.29 -0.56 12.31
N ASN A 27 -3.65 -0.66 11.03
CA ASN A 27 -5.01 -0.89 10.54
C ASN A 27 -5.33 -2.36 10.23
N ASN A 28 -4.57 -3.30 10.81
CA ASN A 28 -4.79 -4.74 10.71
C ASN A 28 -4.69 -5.31 9.29
N ILE A 29 -3.86 -4.71 8.43
CA ILE A 29 -3.67 -5.17 7.06
C ILE A 29 -2.41 -6.03 6.96
N LEU A 30 -2.58 -7.32 6.61
CA LEU A 30 -1.47 -8.21 6.30
C LEU A 30 -0.72 -7.75 5.03
N ILE A 31 0.61 -7.77 5.08
CA ILE A 31 1.47 -7.35 3.98
C ILE A 31 2.23 -8.55 3.41
N LEU A 32 2.15 -8.74 2.09
CA LEU A 32 3.10 -9.53 1.33
C LEU A 32 4.18 -8.58 0.80
N THR A 33 5.45 -8.98 0.83
CA THR A 33 6.54 -8.16 0.28
C THR A 33 7.48 -8.94 -0.63
N ASN A 34 7.94 -8.28 -1.68
CA ASN A 34 8.98 -8.80 -2.56
C ASN A 34 9.86 -7.66 -3.12
N GLY A 35 11.01 -8.02 -3.69
CA GLY A 35 11.95 -7.08 -4.29
C GLY A 35 12.64 -6.16 -3.27
N CYS A 36 13.09 -4.99 -3.71
CA CYS A 36 13.86 -4.08 -2.84
C CYS A 36 13.05 -3.57 -1.65
N ALA A 37 11.72 -3.44 -1.77
CA ALA A 37 10.86 -3.05 -0.66
C ALA A 37 10.96 -4.00 0.55
N SER A 38 11.36 -5.25 0.32
CA SER A 38 11.57 -6.22 1.39
C SER A 38 12.81 -5.95 2.22
N PHE A 39 13.83 -5.27 1.68
CA PHE A 39 15.07 -5.00 2.42
C PHE A 39 14.86 -4.16 3.68
N PRO A 40 14.22 -2.98 3.66
CA PRO A 40 13.94 -2.24 4.88
C PRO A 40 13.01 -2.99 5.83
N LEU A 41 12.01 -3.70 5.30
CA LEU A 41 11.06 -4.47 6.11
C LEU A 41 11.77 -5.59 6.87
N MET A 42 12.70 -6.30 6.23
CA MET A 42 13.52 -7.32 6.88
C MET A 42 14.51 -6.71 7.88
N LYS A 43 15.27 -5.68 7.47
CA LYS A 43 16.27 -5.02 8.33
C LYS A 43 15.66 -4.44 9.61
N MET A 44 14.44 -3.91 9.52
CA MET A 44 13.74 -3.28 10.65
C MET A 44 12.86 -4.27 11.44
N GLY A 45 12.88 -5.56 11.09
CA GLY A 45 12.23 -6.64 11.84
C GLY A 45 10.74 -6.85 11.56
N TYR A 46 10.18 -6.25 10.51
CA TYR A 46 8.77 -6.45 10.13
C TYR A 46 8.48 -7.88 9.63
N CYS A 47 9.49 -8.55 9.07
CA CYS A 47 9.43 -9.97 8.67
C CYS A 47 9.80 -10.93 9.82
N ASN A 48 9.87 -10.43 11.06
CA ASN A 48 10.09 -11.21 12.28
C ASN A 48 8.84 -11.12 13.17
N ILE A 49 8.63 -12.10 14.06
CA ILE A 49 7.53 -12.10 15.05
C ILE A 49 7.53 -10.79 15.87
N SER A 50 8.71 -10.25 16.20
CA SER A 50 8.82 -8.95 16.90
C SER A 50 8.20 -7.77 16.16
N GLY A 51 8.01 -7.87 14.84
CA GLY A 51 7.29 -6.91 14.01
C GLY A 51 5.82 -6.76 14.39
N GLN A 52 5.22 -7.75 15.06
CA GLN A 52 3.83 -7.68 15.52
C GLN A 52 3.54 -6.49 16.45
N ARG A 53 4.56 -5.86 17.04
CA ARG A 53 4.43 -4.61 17.81
C ARG A 53 3.84 -3.44 17.00
N HIS A 54 3.93 -3.51 15.67
CA HIS A 54 3.39 -2.50 14.75
C HIS A 54 1.93 -2.77 14.35
N CYS A 55 1.36 -3.92 14.75
CA CYS A 55 0.05 -4.36 14.30
C CYS A 55 -1.06 -3.84 15.20
N GLY A 56 -2.22 -3.60 14.59
CA GLY A 56 -3.48 -3.56 15.33
C GLY A 56 -3.80 -4.92 15.98
N ALA A 57 -4.73 -4.91 16.93
CA ALA A 57 -5.06 -6.07 17.76
C ALA A 57 -5.54 -7.29 16.95
N ASN A 58 -6.39 -7.08 15.94
CA ASN A 58 -6.99 -8.18 15.17
C ASN A 58 -5.95 -8.91 14.31
N LEU A 59 -5.01 -8.16 13.71
CA LEU A 59 -3.94 -8.78 12.94
C LEU A 59 -2.97 -9.53 13.87
N LYS A 60 -2.68 -8.97 15.05
CA LYS A 60 -1.85 -9.66 16.05
C LYS A 60 -2.50 -10.96 16.52
N GLU A 61 -3.81 -10.95 16.78
CA GLU A 61 -4.58 -12.16 17.11
C GLU A 61 -4.54 -13.19 15.99
N PHE A 62 -4.77 -12.76 14.74
CA PHE A 62 -4.72 -13.62 13.56
C PHE A 62 -3.35 -14.29 13.35
N LEU A 63 -2.26 -13.56 13.60
CA LEU A 63 -0.89 -14.07 13.42
C LEU A 63 -0.46 -15.06 14.50
N GLY A 64 -1.08 -15.02 15.69
CA GLY A 64 -0.68 -15.84 16.83
C GLY A 64 0.76 -15.56 17.28
N ALA A 65 1.41 -16.55 17.91
CA ALA A 65 2.77 -16.38 18.44
C ALA A 65 3.88 -16.52 17.39
N ASP A 66 3.58 -17.13 16.24
CA ASP A 66 4.62 -17.70 15.38
C ASP A 66 4.77 -17.01 14.02
N LEU A 67 3.81 -16.16 13.61
CA LEU A 67 3.84 -15.54 12.28
C LEU A 67 4.25 -14.06 12.34
N PRO A 68 5.17 -13.61 11.46
CA PRO A 68 5.47 -12.20 11.30
C PRO A 68 4.31 -11.49 10.59
N PRO A 69 4.15 -10.17 10.76
CA PRO A 69 3.07 -9.42 10.10
C PRO A 69 3.35 -9.05 8.64
N VAL A 70 4.58 -9.22 8.18
CA VAL A 70 4.98 -9.03 6.80
C VAL A 70 5.58 -10.33 6.28
N TRP A 71 5.02 -10.85 5.18
CA TRP A 71 5.44 -12.12 4.60
C TRP A 71 6.26 -11.86 3.34
N HIS A 72 7.56 -12.17 3.42
CA HIS A 72 8.45 -12.09 2.27
C HIS A 72 8.17 -13.24 1.29
N VAL A 73 7.83 -12.90 0.05
CA VAL A 73 7.46 -13.87 -0.99
C VAL A 73 8.46 -13.95 -2.14
N GLY A 74 9.59 -13.24 -2.07
CA GLY A 74 10.72 -13.41 -2.99
C GLY A 74 11.15 -12.14 -3.72
N GLU A 75 11.60 -12.29 -4.97
CA GLU A 75 12.11 -11.19 -5.80
C GLU A 75 11.00 -10.51 -6.62
N CYS A 76 11.34 -9.51 -7.43
CA CYS A 76 10.34 -8.75 -8.20
C CYS A 76 9.47 -9.63 -9.12
N ILE A 77 10.00 -10.74 -9.66
CA ILE A 77 9.23 -11.66 -10.51
C ILE A 77 8.24 -12.51 -9.70
N ASP A 78 8.47 -12.65 -8.39
CA ASP A 78 7.58 -13.36 -7.46
C ASP A 78 6.33 -12.56 -7.09
N ASN A 79 6.11 -11.40 -7.72
CA ASN A 79 4.77 -10.80 -7.81
C ASN A 79 3.72 -11.81 -8.28
N THR A 80 4.11 -12.75 -9.14
CA THR A 80 3.28 -13.88 -9.58
C THR A 80 2.87 -14.81 -8.45
N ARG A 81 3.68 -14.96 -7.38
CA ARG A 81 3.30 -15.70 -6.18
C ARG A 81 2.23 -14.94 -5.39
N SER A 82 2.39 -13.62 -5.23
CA SER A 82 1.38 -12.78 -4.58
C SER A 82 0.04 -12.84 -5.30
N THR A 83 0.03 -12.83 -6.63
CA THR A 83 -1.22 -12.97 -7.41
C THR A 83 -1.81 -14.36 -7.29
N GLY A 84 -0.99 -15.41 -7.22
CA GLY A 84 -1.43 -16.77 -6.91
C GLY A 84 -2.09 -16.87 -5.53
N ILE A 85 -1.51 -16.25 -4.49
CA ILE A 85 -2.10 -16.17 -3.15
C ILE A 85 -3.44 -15.43 -3.20
N PHE A 86 -3.50 -14.28 -3.87
CA PHE A 86 -4.74 -13.51 -4.03
C PHE A 86 -5.83 -14.32 -4.75
N ALA A 87 -5.47 -15.01 -5.83
CA ALA A 87 -6.39 -15.88 -6.57
C ALA A 87 -6.88 -17.05 -5.71
N GLY A 88 -6.00 -17.68 -4.94
CA GLY A 88 -6.34 -18.80 -4.06
C GLY A 88 -7.34 -18.38 -2.98
N ILE A 89 -7.09 -17.25 -2.30
CA ILE A 89 -8.01 -16.73 -1.27
C ILE A 89 -9.35 -16.31 -1.90
N ALA A 90 -9.32 -15.59 -3.04
CA ALA A 90 -10.53 -15.22 -3.75
C ALA A 90 -11.36 -16.44 -4.16
N GLY A 91 -10.69 -17.51 -4.61
CA GLY A 91 -11.32 -18.78 -4.98
C GLY A 91 -12.01 -19.48 -3.80
N VAL A 92 -11.38 -19.50 -2.62
CA VAL A 92 -11.99 -20.05 -1.39
C VAL A 92 -13.26 -19.29 -1.02
N GLU A 93 -13.27 -17.97 -1.21
CA GLU A 93 -14.44 -17.10 -0.95
C GLU A 93 -15.46 -17.09 -2.09
N GLY A 94 -15.20 -17.78 -3.20
CA GLY A 94 -16.06 -17.77 -4.39
C GLY A 94 -16.18 -16.39 -5.05
N LYS A 95 -15.14 -15.55 -4.95
CA LYS A 95 -15.08 -14.18 -5.48
C LYS A 95 -14.05 -14.04 -6.58
N LYS A 96 -14.21 -13.03 -7.43
CA LYS A 96 -13.18 -12.58 -8.37
C LYS A 96 -12.14 -11.71 -7.63
N ILE A 97 -10.90 -11.71 -8.12
CA ILE A 97 -9.81 -10.88 -7.55
C ILE A 97 -10.23 -9.41 -7.43
N GLN A 98 -10.90 -8.86 -8.45
CA GLN A 98 -11.36 -7.46 -8.46
C GLN A 98 -12.40 -7.12 -7.39
N GLU A 99 -13.10 -8.11 -6.83
CA GLU A 99 -14.10 -7.90 -5.77
C GLU A 99 -13.43 -7.87 -4.39
N MET A 100 -12.28 -8.53 -4.27
CA MET A 100 -11.60 -8.73 -3.00
C MET A 100 -10.95 -7.43 -2.49
N PRO A 101 -10.80 -7.29 -1.15
CA PRO A 101 -10.13 -6.15 -0.53
C PRO A 101 -8.60 -6.25 -0.66
N TYR A 102 -8.11 -6.26 -1.89
CA TYR A 102 -6.70 -6.29 -2.23
C TYR A 102 -6.20 -4.93 -2.71
N ALA A 103 -4.90 -4.71 -2.55
CA ALA A 103 -4.21 -3.56 -3.08
C ALA A 103 -2.76 -3.93 -3.42
N PHE A 104 -2.21 -3.21 -4.39
CA PHE A 104 -0.81 -3.24 -4.79
C PHE A 104 -0.17 -1.90 -4.44
N THR A 105 0.95 -1.89 -3.74
CA THR A 105 1.67 -0.65 -3.47
C THR A 105 3.14 -0.79 -3.85
N SER A 106 3.66 0.23 -4.53
CA SER A 106 5.09 0.37 -4.80
C SER A 106 5.51 1.79 -4.45
N PRO A 107 5.71 2.10 -3.14
CA PRO A 107 5.87 3.46 -2.67
C PRO A 107 7.02 4.21 -3.35
N GLU A 108 8.14 3.52 -3.58
CA GLU A 108 9.40 4.11 -4.06
C GLU A 108 9.84 3.55 -5.43
N TRP A 109 8.90 3.21 -6.33
CA TRP A 109 9.28 2.74 -7.68
C TRP A 109 10.23 3.73 -8.40
N SER A 110 11.12 3.21 -9.25
CA SER A 110 12.12 4.05 -9.94
C SER A 110 12.43 3.62 -11.37
N ASN A 111 11.85 2.52 -11.85
CA ASN A 111 12.09 1.99 -13.19
C ASN A 111 10.80 1.44 -13.80
N GLU A 112 10.89 1.11 -15.09
CA GLU A 112 9.80 0.66 -15.94
C GLU A 112 9.12 -0.60 -15.39
N LYS A 113 9.88 -1.52 -14.78
CA LYS A 113 9.32 -2.73 -14.15
C LYS A 113 8.31 -2.40 -13.05
N GLY A 114 8.49 -1.29 -12.34
CA GLY A 114 7.53 -0.84 -11.33
C GLY A 114 6.20 -0.41 -11.96
N ILE A 115 6.25 0.26 -13.12
CA ILE A 115 5.07 0.67 -13.89
C ILE A 115 4.35 -0.57 -14.44
N ASP A 116 5.10 -1.52 -15.00
CA ASP A 116 4.54 -2.74 -15.57
C ASP A 116 3.91 -3.63 -14.50
N ALA A 117 4.55 -3.77 -13.34
CA ALA A 117 3.98 -4.51 -12.21
C ALA A 117 2.68 -3.87 -11.72
N SER A 118 2.65 -2.54 -11.59
CA SER A 118 1.45 -1.77 -11.24
C SER A 118 0.32 -2.02 -12.24
N LEU A 119 0.61 -1.94 -13.54
CA LEU A 119 -0.37 -2.23 -14.59
C LEU A 119 -0.85 -3.69 -14.55
N GLY A 120 0.05 -4.64 -14.30
CA GLY A 120 -0.29 -6.06 -14.17
C GLY A 120 -1.33 -6.31 -13.08
N PHE A 121 -1.17 -5.71 -11.90
CA PHE A 121 -2.17 -5.79 -10.82
C PHE A 121 -3.47 -5.07 -11.19
N ARG A 122 -3.38 -3.92 -11.87
CA ARG A 122 -4.56 -3.17 -12.33
C ARG A 122 -5.39 -3.92 -13.37
N LEU A 123 -4.76 -4.69 -14.25
CA LEU A 123 -5.46 -5.56 -15.21
C LEU A 123 -6.31 -6.64 -14.51
N MET A 124 -6.01 -6.97 -13.24
CA MET A 124 -6.82 -7.86 -12.40
C MET A 124 -7.85 -7.11 -11.52
N GLY A 125 -8.03 -5.81 -11.73
CA GLY A 125 -8.95 -4.98 -10.95
C GLY A 125 -8.44 -4.58 -9.56
N VAL A 126 -7.13 -4.65 -9.33
CA VAL A 126 -6.49 -4.23 -8.07
C VAL A 126 -5.89 -2.83 -8.23
N ASN A 127 -6.30 -1.89 -7.39
CA ASN A 127 -5.73 -0.55 -7.38
C ASN A 127 -4.23 -0.56 -7.05
N SER A 128 -3.50 0.37 -7.65
CA SER A 128 -2.07 0.58 -7.43
C SER A 128 -1.78 1.91 -6.72
N TYR A 129 -0.89 1.89 -5.73
CA TYR A 129 -0.61 3.04 -4.86
C TYR A 129 0.89 3.37 -4.83
N HIS A 130 1.25 4.66 -4.93
CA HIS A 130 2.64 5.10 -5.06
C HIS A 130 2.91 6.43 -4.34
N CYS A 131 4.14 6.64 -3.84
CA CYS A 131 4.59 7.94 -3.31
C CYS A 131 5.37 8.78 -4.33
N VAL A 132 5.58 8.26 -5.54
CA VAL A 132 6.35 8.92 -6.58
C VAL A 132 5.52 9.00 -7.85
N GLU A 133 5.47 10.19 -8.47
CA GLU A 133 4.76 10.39 -9.73
C GLU A 133 5.45 9.73 -10.93
N ALA A 134 4.62 9.17 -11.81
CA ALA A 134 5.06 8.74 -13.14
C ALA A 134 5.38 9.97 -14.02
N GLN A 135 6.32 9.84 -14.96
CA GLN A 135 6.73 10.95 -15.84
C GLN A 135 5.76 11.12 -17.02
N ILE A 136 4.50 11.45 -16.70
CA ILE A 136 3.36 11.44 -17.65
C ILE A 136 2.74 12.83 -17.86
N HIS A 137 3.33 13.87 -17.24
CA HIS A 137 2.80 15.23 -17.23
C HIS A 137 2.78 15.93 -18.60
N GLY A 138 3.38 15.34 -19.64
CA GLY A 138 3.34 15.86 -21.01
C GLY A 138 1.98 15.73 -21.70
N SER A 139 1.03 14.95 -21.15
CA SER A 139 -0.29 14.78 -21.75
C SER A 139 -1.37 14.57 -20.69
N LYS A 140 -2.40 15.43 -20.71
CA LYS A 140 -3.58 15.28 -19.84
C LYS A 140 -4.29 13.94 -20.08
N ASN A 141 -4.40 13.51 -21.34
CA ASN A 141 -5.04 12.24 -21.69
C ASN A 141 -4.28 11.04 -21.11
N VAL A 142 -2.94 11.10 -21.10
CA VAL A 142 -2.11 10.03 -20.51
C VAL A 142 -2.22 10.03 -18.99
N ILE A 143 -2.25 11.20 -18.35
CA ILE A 143 -2.49 11.33 -16.91
C ILE A 143 -3.84 10.73 -16.53
N GLU A 144 -4.89 11.14 -17.25
CA GLU A 144 -6.26 10.67 -17.00
C GLU A 144 -6.34 9.15 -17.19
N PHE A 145 -5.87 8.63 -18.32
CA PHE A 145 -5.86 7.20 -18.61
C PHE A 145 -5.12 6.41 -17.51
N LEU A 146 -3.90 6.83 -17.16
CA LEU A 146 -3.11 6.09 -16.18
C LEU A 146 -3.65 6.22 -14.76
N LYS A 147 -4.22 7.35 -14.35
CA LYS A 147 -4.69 7.51 -12.96
C LYS A 147 -6.11 6.99 -12.78
N GLU A 148 -7.09 7.50 -13.51
CA GLU A 148 -8.52 7.29 -13.20
C GLU A 148 -9.31 6.65 -14.34
N GLY A 149 -8.91 6.85 -15.60
CA GLY A 149 -9.67 6.49 -16.79
C GLY A 149 -9.87 4.98 -16.99
N THR A 150 -9.06 4.13 -16.33
CA THR A 150 -9.26 2.67 -16.37
C THR A 150 -10.29 2.16 -15.39
N ARG A 151 -10.92 3.00 -14.56
CA ARG A 151 -11.85 2.56 -13.52
C ARG A 151 -13.02 1.76 -14.10
N GLU A 152 -13.61 2.24 -15.19
CA GLU A 152 -14.74 1.56 -15.83
C GLU A 152 -14.31 0.24 -16.48
N THR A 153 -13.18 0.25 -17.19
CA THR A 153 -12.73 -0.88 -18.01
C THR A 153 -12.09 -1.99 -17.18
N LEU A 154 -11.30 -1.63 -16.17
CA LEU A 154 -10.50 -2.56 -15.37
C LEU A 154 -11.01 -2.70 -13.93
N GLY A 155 -11.89 -1.82 -13.45
CA GLY A 155 -12.28 -1.78 -12.03
C GLY A 155 -11.18 -1.26 -11.10
N SER A 156 -10.09 -0.71 -11.66
CA SER A 156 -8.90 -0.29 -10.93
C SER A 156 -8.36 1.07 -11.37
N VAL A 157 -7.62 1.72 -10.47
CA VAL A 157 -6.99 3.03 -10.67
C VAL A 157 -5.56 3.05 -10.14
N MET A 158 -4.78 4.04 -10.59
CA MET A 158 -3.50 4.39 -9.99
C MET A 158 -3.65 5.64 -9.14
N TYR A 159 -3.37 5.50 -7.85
CA TYR A 159 -3.37 6.60 -6.90
C TYR A 159 -1.94 6.96 -6.50
N VAL A 160 -1.64 8.26 -6.48
CA VAL A 160 -0.33 8.78 -6.10
C VAL A 160 -0.51 9.84 -5.02
N ASP A 161 0.14 9.64 -3.87
CA ASP A 161 0.25 10.63 -2.80
C ASP A 161 1.66 10.57 -2.23
N THR A 162 2.36 11.70 -2.26
CA THR A 162 3.74 11.83 -1.79
C THR A 162 3.86 11.70 -0.26
N ASP A 163 2.76 11.84 0.47
CA ASP A 163 2.69 11.56 1.90
C ASP A 163 2.43 10.05 2.10
N PRO A 164 3.43 9.26 2.56
CA PRO A 164 3.28 7.81 2.67
C PRO A 164 2.26 7.39 3.74
N ASP A 165 2.02 8.23 4.75
CA ASP A 165 1.04 7.92 5.79
C ASP A 165 -0.38 8.05 5.22
N LYS A 166 -0.66 9.15 4.51
CA LYS A 166 -1.92 9.34 3.78
C LYS A 166 -2.12 8.32 2.67
N LEU A 167 -1.05 7.93 1.97
CA LEU A 167 -1.12 6.85 0.98
C LEU A 167 -1.57 5.54 1.65
N GLY A 168 -0.98 5.20 2.80
CA GLY A 168 -1.38 4.05 3.60
C GLY A 168 -2.85 4.10 4.04
N GLU A 169 -3.30 5.24 4.55
CA GLU A 169 -4.69 5.46 4.97
C GLU A 169 -5.67 5.38 3.79
N LYS A 170 -5.27 5.85 2.60
CA LYS A 170 -6.06 5.69 1.37
C LYS A 170 -6.21 4.22 0.98
N ILE A 171 -5.14 3.41 1.11
CA ILE A 171 -5.21 1.97 0.86
C ILE A 171 -6.20 1.31 1.84
N VAL A 172 -6.14 1.68 3.13
CA VAL A 172 -7.06 1.16 4.15
C VAL A 172 -8.50 1.55 3.83
N ALA A 173 -8.74 2.81 3.46
CA ALA A 173 -10.07 3.29 3.07
C ALA A 173 -10.64 2.50 1.89
N ASP A 174 -9.86 2.27 0.84
CA ASP A 174 -10.31 1.50 -0.32
C ASP A 174 -10.57 0.03 0.00
N ILE A 175 -9.76 -0.57 0.88
CA ILE A 175 -9.99 -1.91 1.42
C ILE A 175 -11.32 -1.95 2.19
N ILE A 176 -11.60 -0.95 3.02
CA ILE A 176 -12.87 -0.83 3.75
C ILE A 176 -14.05 -0.76 2.78
N GLU A 177 -13.95 0.04 1.71
CA GLU A 177 -15.03 0.13 0.71
C GLU A 177 -15.26 -1.21 -0.03
N LYS A 178 -14.19 -1.95 -0.38
CA LYS A 178 -14.32 -3.30 -0.93
C LYS A 178 -14.99 -4.26 0.06
N ARG A 179 -14.62 -4.21 1.34
CA ARG A 179 -15.27 -5.02 2.39
C ARG A 179 -16.75 -4.69 2.55
N LYS A 180 -17.12 -3.40 2.54
CA LYS A 180 -18.53 -2.96 2.58
C LYS A 180 -19.32 -3.52 1.40
N ALA A 181 -18.76 -3.45 0.19
CA ALA A 181 -19.40 -3.99 -1.01
C ALA A 181 -19.62 -5.51 -0.96
N LEU A 182 -18.78 -6.23 -0.21
CA LEU A 182 -18.93 -7.66 0.05
C LEU A 182 -19.86 -8.00 1.22
N GLY A 183 -20.38 -7.00 1.94
CA GLY A 183 -21.17 -7.20 3.16
C GLY A 183 -20.34 -7.69 4.34
N TRP A 184 -19.01 -7.51 4.30
CA TRP A 184 -18.10 -7.94 5.37
C TRP A 184 -17.99 -6.90 6.48
N VAL A 185 -17.67 -7.35 7.68
CA VAL A 185 -17.46 -6.46 8.84
C VAL A 185 -16.32 -5.49 8.54
N VAL A 186 -16.53 -4.21 8.86
CA VAL A 186 -15.55 -3.14 8.70
C VAL A 186 -15.25 -2.45 10.03
N PRO A 187 -14.02 -1.95 10.23
CA PRO A 187 -13.71 -1.12 11.40
C PRO A 187 -14.56 0.15 11.39
N LYS A 188 -14.79 0.71 12.58
CA LYS A 188 -15.56 1.96 12.74
C LYS A 188 -14.80 3.16 12.19
N GLU A 189 -13.49 3.16 12.33
CA GLU A 189 -12.60 4.24 11.92
C GLU A 189 -11.25 3.70 11.44
N ILE A 190 -10.54 4.54 10.68
CA ILE A 190 -9.15 4.29 10.31
C ILE A 190 -8.28 4.74 11.48
N VAL A 191 -7.32 3.90 11.87
CA VAL A 191 -6.33 4.24 12.89
C VAL A 191 -5.25 5.10 12.25
N HIS A 192 -5.23 6.38 12.62
CA HIS A 192 -4.26 7.36 12.15
C HIS A 192 -2.92 7.25 12.89
N LYS A 193 -1.85 7.78 12.31
CA LYS A 193 -0.56 7.88 13.01
C LYS A 193 -0.70 8.80 14.22
N GLU A 194 -0.26 8.33 15.39
CA GLU A 194 -0.09 9.21 16.55
C GLU A 194 1.06 10.19 16.28
N LEU A 195 0.74 11.49 16.29
CA LEU A 195 1.72 12.54 16.11
C LEU A 195 2.32 12.92 17.48
N THR A 196 3.63 13.06 17.52
CA THR A 196 4.32 13.68 18.66
C THR A 196 3.94 15.16 18.77
N GLY A 197 4.11 15.76 19.95
CA GLY A 197 3.84 17.19 20.17
C GLY A 197 4.61 18.10 19.21
N GLU A 198 5.84 17.73 18.85
CA GLU A 198 6.65 18.43 17.86
C GLU A 198 6.09 18.32 16.44
N GLU A 199 5.64 17.13 16.02
CA GLU A 199 5.01 16.92 14.71
C GLU A 199 3.67 17.68 14.59
N LEU A 200 2.89 17.74 15.67
CA LEU A 200 1.68 18.56 15.75
C LEU A 200 1.99 20.05 15.58
N LEU A 201 3.03 20.55 16.26
CA LEU A 201 3.47 21.95 16.15
C LEU A 201 3.98 22.29 14.76
N ALA A 202 4.70 21.38 14.10
CA ALA A 202 5.18 21.56 12.73
C ALA A 202 4.03 21.72 11.72
N GLN A 203 2.91 21.02 11.91
CA GLN A 203 1.72 21.17 11.06
C GLN A 203 1.00 22.51 11.26
N ILE A 204 1.03 23.08 12.47
CA ILE A 204 0.45 24.40 12.77
C ILE A 204 1.31 25.54 12.19
N SER A 205 2.62 25.34 12.14
CA SER A 205 3.61 26.38 11.83
C SER A 205 3.65 26.83 10.36
N VAL A 206 2.93 26.15 9.45
CA VAL A 206 2.89 26.48 8.01
C VAL A 206 1.89 27.63 7.67
N LYS A 207 1.17 28.19 8.66
CA LYS A 207 0.29 29.36 8.45
C LYS A 207 0.94 30.73 8.67
N VAL A 208 2.25 30.88 8.49
CA VAL A 208 2.85 32.24 8.40
C VAL A 208 2.80 32.69 6.94
N LYS A 209 1.69 33.34 6.56
CA LYS A 209 1.75 34.32 5.47
C LYS A 209 2.79 35.35 5.88
N LYS A 210 3.96 35.38 5.22
CA LYS A 210 4.73 36.62 5.18
C LYS A 210 3.87 37.63 4.45
N ALA A 211 3.34 38.58 5.22
CA ALA A 211 2.83 39.83 4.69
C ALA A 211 4.02 40.71 4.27
N GLU A 212 3.74 41.50 3.23
CA GLU A 212 4.55 42.52 2.55
C GLU A 212 5.49 42.01 1.43
#